data_AF-A0A1W5ZSC8-F1
#
_entry.id   AF-A0A1W5ZSC8-F1
#
_cell.length_a   1.000
_cell.length_b   1.000
_cell.length_c   1.000
_cell.angle_alpha   90.00
_cell.angle_beta   90.00
_cell.angle_gamma   90.00
#
_symmetry.space_group_name_H-M   'P 1'
#
loop_
_entity.id
_entity.type
_entity.pdbx_description
1 polymer ?
#
loop_
_entity_poly.entity_id
_entity_poly.type
_entity_poly.pdbx_seq_one_letter_code
_entity_poly.pdbx_strand_id
1 'polypeptide(L)' 'MNVKTMWVDENKALGIVEVEDRTFGSAFHPVKYVAPNKGEFLVINRLWYTTYNGAREFFRAKTNAHIISGRLKKMKAG' A
#
# COMPACT_ATOMS: atom_id res chain seq x y z
N MET A 1 10.53 -0.38 8.66
CA MET A 1 9.78 0.72 8.01
C MET A 1 8.89 1.34 9.08
N ASN A 2 8.93 2.65 9.23
CA ASN A 2 7.97 3.35 10.08
C ASN A 2 6.73 3.67 9.25
N VAL A 3 5.58 3.07 9.57
CA VAL A 3 4.34 3.21 8.78
C VAL A 3 3.56 4.42 9.27
N LYS A 4 3.31 5.39 8.39
CA LYS A 4 2.55 6.60 8.72
C LYS A 4 1.05 6.43 8.49
N THR A 5 0.67 5.72 7.43
CA THR A 5 -0.73 5.56 7.02
C THR A 5 -0.86 4.30 6.16
N MET A 6 -2.06 3.72 6.18
CA MET A 6 -2.41 2.56 5.38
C MET A 6 -3.70 2.84 4.62
N TRP A 7 -3.78 2.34 3.38
CA TRP A 7 -5.01 2.22 2.63
C TRP A 7 -5.24 0.77 2.27
N VAL A 8 -6.46 0.31 2.43
CA VAL A 8 -6.83 -1.09 2.33
C VAL A 8 -8.05 -1.23 1.42
N ASP A 9 -8.05 -2.26 0.58
CA ASP A 9 -9.18 -2.58 -0.28
C ASP A 9 -10.38 -3.15 0.51
N GLU A 10 -11.51 -3.32 -0.16
CA GLU A 10 -12.75 -3.76 0.48
C GLU A 10 -12.65 -5.19 1.02
N ASN A 11 -11.85 -6.04 0.37
CA ASN A 11 -11.59 -7.41 0.78
C ASN A 11 -10.52 -7.52 1.87
N LYS A 12 -9.90 -6.40 2.25
CA LYS A 12 -8.79 -6.32 3.20
C LYS A 12 -7.59 -7.20 2.83
N ALA A 13 -7.37 -7.45 1.54
CA ALA A 13 -6.32 -8.31 1.03
C ALA A 13 -5.15 -7.51 0.46
N LEU A 14 -5.41 -6.35 -0.12
CA LEU A 14 -4.42 -5.55 -0.83
C LEU A 14 -4.53 -4.08 -0.44
N GLY A 15 -3.48 -3.31 -0.72
CA GLY A 15 -3.55 -1.87 -0.62
C GLY A 15 -2.19 -1.20 -0.69
N ILE A 16 -2.10 -0.03 -0.06
CA ILE A 16 -0.91 0.81 -0.09
C ILE A 16 -0.55 1.20 1.34
N VAL A 17 0.73 1.14 1.67
CA VAL A 17 1.25 1.73 2.91
C VAL A 17 2.08 2.95 2.58
N GLU A 18 1.90 4.02 3.34
CA GLU A 18 2.84 5.13 3.40
C GLU A 18 3.83 4.85 4.53
N VAL A 19 5.11 4.92 4.22
CA VAL A 19 6.19 4.81 5.18
C VAL A 19 7.03 6.07 5.19
N GLU A 20 7.64 6.32 6.33
CA GLU A 20 8.70 7.31 6.41
C GLU A 20 9.93 6.82 5.63
N ASP A 21 10.44 7.70 4.78
CA ASP A 21 11.65 7.47 4.01
C ASP A 21 12.66 8.61 4.24
N ARG A 22 13.95 8.27 4.32
CA ARG A 22 15.00 9.25 4.64
C ARG A 22 15.34 10.17 3.46
N THR A 23 15.13 9.72 2.22
CA THR A 23 15.48 10.48 1.02
C THR A 23 14.31 11.33 0.55
N PHE A 24 13.09 10.79 0.59
CA PHE A 24 11.90 11.44 0.06
C PHE A 24 10.94 11.96 1.14
N GLY A 25 11.20 11.71 2.42
CA GLY A 25 10.32 12.02 3.55
C GLY A 25 9.16 11.02 3.70
N SER A 26 8.52 10.67 2.58
CA SER A 26 7.50 9.61 2.50
C SER A 26 7.70 8.75 1.25
N ALA A 27 7.53 7.45 1.40
CA ALA A 27 7.45 6.48 0.31
C ALA A 27 6.16 5.66 0.39
N PHE A 28 5.63 5.28 -0.75
CA PHE A 28 4.38 4.53 -0.86
C PHE A 28 4.67 3.16 -1.45
N HIS A 29 4.14 2.10 -0.82
CA HIS A 29 4.38 0.73 -1.28
C HIS A 29 3.07 -0.02 -1.48
N PRO A 30 2.86 -0.63 -2.64
CA PRO A 30 1.83 -1.65 -2.84
C PRO A 30 2.09 -2.85 -1.92
N VAL A 31 1.08 -3.30 -1.20
CA VAL A 31 1.19 -4.39 -0.23
C VAL A 31 0.06 -5.41 -0.35
N LYS A 32 0.36 -6.62 0.11
CA LYS A 32 -0.63 -7.64 0.47
C LYS A 32 -0.74 -7.69 1.99
N TYR A 33 -1.95 -7.55 2.52
CA TYR A 33 -2.17 -7.65 3.96
C TYR A 33 -2.27 -9.10 4.40
N VAL A 34 -1.62 -9.41 5.52
CA VAL A 34 -1.72 -10.71 6.20
C VAL A 34 -2.67 -10.57 7.39
N ALA A 35 -2.50 -9.50 8.18
CA ALA A 35 -3.43 -9.11 9.23
C ALA A 35 -3.56 -7.58 9.24
N PRO A 36 -4.51 -6.99 8.47
CA PRO A 36 -4.67 -5.55 8.32
C PRO A 36 -4.86 -4.81 9.64
N ASN A 37 -5.63 -5.40 10.57
CA ASN A 37 -5.90 -4.81 11.89
C ASN A 37 -4.68 -4.81 12.81
N LYS A 38 -3.66 -5.64 12.52
CA LYS A 38 -2.40 -5.72 13.26
C LYS A 38 -1.27 -4.96 12.57
N GLY A 39 -1.55 -4.31 11.43
CA GLY A 39 -0.51 -3.66 10.63
C GLY A 39 0.43 -4.66 9.93
N GLU A 40 0.07 -5.94 9.82
CA GLU A 40 0.94 -6.95 9.19
C GLU A 40 0.68 -7.03 7.68
N PHE A 41 1.73 -6.83 6.90
CA PHE A 41 1.69 -6.83 5.45
C PHE A 41 3.00 -7.30 4.81
N LEU A 42 2.90 -7.66 3.53
CA LEU A 42 4.02 -7.98 2.65
C LEU A 42 4.07 -6.98 1.52
N VAL A 43 5.24 -6.37 1.30
CA VAL A 43 5.48 -5.45 0.19
C VAL A 43 5.53 -6.24 -1.13
N ILE A 44 4.71 -5.87 -2.10
CA ILE A 44 4.56 -6.61 -3.37
C ILE A 44 5.79 -6.39 -4.27
N ASN A 45 6.32 -5.16 -4.31
CA ASN A 45 7.51 -4.84 -5.09
C ASN A 45 8.39 -3.83 -4.35
N ARG A 46 9.68 -3.78 -4.71
CA ARG A 46 10.66 -2.85 -4.10
C ARG A 46 10.78 -1.54 -4.86
N LEU A 47 9.78 -1.16 -5.65
CA LEU A 47 9.78 0.12 -6.34
C LEU A 47 9.49 1.24 -5.35
N TRP A 48 10.12 2.39 -5.61
CA TRP A 48 10.01 3.58 -4.80
C TRP A 48 8.96 4.48 -5.43
N TYR A 49 7.77 4.50 -4.86
CA TYR A 49 6.75 5.46 -5.26
C TYR A 49 6.79 6.64 -4.30
N THR A 50 6.93 7.84 -4.85
CA THR A 50 6.93 9.09 -4.08
C THR A 50 5.53 9.65 -3.88
N THR A 51 4.50 9.03 -4.49
CA THR A 51 3.10 9.43 -4.34
C THR A 51 2.18 8.22 -4.20
N TYR A 52 1.08 8.41 -3.46
CA TYR A 52 -0.01 7.42 -3.36
C TYR A 52 -0.57 7.04 -4.74
N ASN A 53 -0.76 8.01 -5.64
CA ASN A 53 -1.29 7.74 -6.98
C ASN A 53 -0.33 6.88 -7.81
N GLY A 54 0.99 7.13 -7.73
CA GLY A 54 1.98 6.27 -8.39
C GLY A 54 1.89 4.82 -7.92
N ALA A 55 1.80 4.60 -6.60
CA ALA A 55 1.60 3.27 -6.04
C ALA A 55 0.23 2.67 -6.40
N ARG A 56 -0.80 3.49 -6.64
CA ARG A 56 -2.13 3.04 -7.06
C ARG A 56 -2.15 2.59 -8.52
N GLU A 57 -1.41 3.26 -9.40
CA GLU A 57 -1.31 2.87 -10.81
C GLU A 57 -0.67 1.49 -10.99
N PHE A 58 0.17 1.04 -10.04
CA PHE A 58 0.65 -0.35 -10.02
C PHE A 58 -0.50 -1.34 -10.15
N PHE A 59 -1.57 -1.20 -9.36
CA PHE A 59 -2.72 -2.10 -9.37
C PHE A 59 -3.62 -1.95 -10.62
N ARG A 60 -3.41 -0.90 -11.42
CA ARG A 60 -4.13 -0.65 -12.67
C ARG A 60 -3.37 -1.14 -13.90
N ALA A 61 -2.09 -1.44 -13.75
CA ALA A 61 -1.27 -1.96 -14.83
C ALA A 61 -1.83 -3.32 -15.30
N LYS A 62 -2.07 -3.45 -16.61
CA LYS A 62 -2.66 -4.65 -17.23
C LYS A 62 -1.86 -5.95 -16.99
N THR A 63 -0.58 -5.82 -16.71
CA THR A 63 0.35 -6.93 -16.47
C THR A 63 0.38 -7.37 -15.00
N ASN A 64 -0.36 -6.70 -14.12
CA ASN A 64 -0.32 -6.98 -12.70
C ASN A 64 -1.34 -8.05 -12.30
N ALA A 65 -0.88 -9.08 -11.58
CA ALA A 65 -1.75 -10.12 -11.03
C ALA A 65 -2.53 -9.66 -9.77
N HIS A 66 -2.16 -8.52 -9.18
CA HIS A 66 -2.80 -7.97 -7.99
C HIS A 66 -3.89 -6.97 -8.38
N ILE A 67 -5.16 -7.34 -8.18
CA ILE A 67 -6.32 -6.52 -8.50
C ILE A 67 -7.01 -6.07 -7.20
N ILE A 68 -7.07 -4.76 -6.98
CA ILE A 68 -7.77 -4.16 -5.84
C ILE A 68 -9.29 -4.38 -5.95
N SER A 69 -9.92 -4.85 -4.86
CA SER A 69 -11.38 -4.88 -4.75
C SER A 69 -11.92 -3.51 -4.34
N GLY A 70 -12.71 -2.90 -5.22
CA GLY A 70 -13.42 -1.66 -4.93
C GLY A 70 -12.51 -0.46 -4.59
N ARG A 71 -12.91 0.35 -3.61
CA ARG A 71 -12.15 1.55 -3.21
C ARG A 71 -11.19 1.27 -2.06
N LEU A 72 -9.97 1.80 -2.17
CA LEU A 72 -9.02 1.79 -1.06
C LEU A 72 -9.49 2.78 0.02
N LYS A 73 -9.70 2.31 1.25
CA LYS A 73 -10.09 3.11 2.41
C LYS A 73 -8.89 3.34 3.31
N LYS A 74 -8.71 4.59 3.75
CA LYS A 74 -7.66 4.94 4.72
C LYS A 74 -7.98 4.28 6.06
N MET A 75 -7.03 3.50 6.58
CA MET A 75 -7.06 2.97 7.94
C MET A 75 -6.15 3.83 8.81
N LYS A 76 -6.60 4.13 10.03
CA LYS A 76 -5.70 4.66 11.05
C LYS A 76 -4.75 3.54 11.44
N ALA A 77 -3.44 3.77 11.32
CA ALA A 77 -2.47 2.95 12.02
C ALA A 77 -2.77 3.10 13.52
N GLY A 78 -3.07 1.98 14.18
CA GLY A 78 -3.36 1.93 15.61
C GLY A 78 -2.10 2.10 16.43
#